data_AF-A0A843BVP0-F1
#
_entry.id   AF-A0A843BVP0-F1
#
_cell.length_a   1.000
_cell.length_b   1.000
_cell.length_c   1.000
_cell.angle_alpha   90.00
_cell.angle_beta   90.00
_cell.angle_gamma   90.00
#
_symmetry.space_group_name_H-M   'P 1'
#
loop_
_entity.id
_entity.type
_entity.pdbx_description
1 polymer ?
#
loop_
_entity_poly.entity_id
_entity_poly.type
_entity_poly.pdbx_seq_one_letter_code
_entity_poly.pdbx_strand_id
1 'polypeptide(L)'
;MVEEMIKLLESGVGENITTAAKTLSEKVKDVVELPIDRLKKILQMLNEALDKPNVDDGEVLQALHTITNEMILKFDIVVPEEQAISYEWFIGWFDDK
;
A
#
# COMPACT_ATOMS: atom_id res chain seq x y z
N MET A 1 7.16 11.74 9.91
CA MET A 1 7.36 11.46 8.48
C MET A 1 6.39 10.40 7.95
N VAL A 2 6.54 9.09 8.19
CA VAL A 2 5.56 8.08 7.67
C VAL A 2 4.15 8.27 8.23
N GLU A 3 4.02 8.48 9.54
CA GLU A 3 2.73 8.77 10.22
C GLU A 3 1.99 10.00 9.65
N GLU A 4 2.71 10.99 9.15
CA GLU A 4 2.11 12.17 8.54
C GLU A 4 1.52 11.85 7.16
N MET A 5 2.16 10.97 6.40
CA MET A 5 1.64 10.52 5.10
C MET A 5 0.39 9.66 5.26
N ILE A 6 0.34 8.84 6.32
CA ILE A 6 -0.88 8.09 6.67
C ILE A 6 -2.04 9.05 6.94
N LYS A 7 -1.81 10.12 7.70
CA LYS A 7 -2.84 11.15 7.93
C LYS A 7 -3.28 11.86 6.65
N LEU A 8 -2.36 12.10 5.71
CA LEU A 8 -2.70 12.67 4.41
C LEU A 8 -3.56 11.72 3.57
N LEU A 9 -3.29 10.40 3.59
CA LEU A 9 -4.18 9.40 2.99
C LEU A 9 -5.57 9.42 3.64
N GLU A 10 -5.62 9.44 4.98
CA GLU A 10 -6.87 9.47 5.75
C GLU A 10 -7.70 10.74 5.48
N SER A 11 -7.08 11.84 5.06
CA SER A 11 -7.78 13.09 4.72
C SER A 11 -8.74 12.95 3.53
N GLY A 12 -8.51 11.96 2.65
CA GLY A 12 -9.38 11.68 1.52
C GLY A 12 -9.32 12.70 0.37
N VAL A 13 -8.46 13.72 0.44
CA VAL A 13 -8.27 14.73 -0.61
C VAL A 13 -7.33 14.18 -1.69
N GLY A 14 -7.74 14.21 -2.96
CA GLY A 14 -7.02 13.52 -4.05
C GLY A 14 -5.54 13.92 -4.22
N GLU A 15 -5.24 15.22 -4.16
CA GLU A 15 -3.86 15.73 -4.24
C GLU A 15 -3.00 15.29 -3.05
N ASN A 16 -3.59 15.27 -1.85
CA ASN A 16 -2.92 14.78 -0.65
C ASN A 16 -2.66 13.27 -0.72
N ILE A 17 -3.61 12.51 -1.27
CA ILE A 17 -3.46 11.07 -1.47
C ILE A 17 -2.32 10.78 -2.45
N THR A 18 -2.27 11.49 -3.58
CA THR A 18 -1.21 11.35 -4.58
C THR A 18 0.16 11.63 -3.96
N THR A 19 0.28 12.72 -3.22
CA THR A 19 1.52 13.10 -2.51
C THR A 19 1.91 12.05 -1.46
N ALA A 20 0.94 11.54 -0.71
CA ALA A 20 1.18 10.54 0.31
C ALA A 20 1.59 9.20 -0.30
N ALA A 21 0.92 8.74 -1.35
CA ALA A 21 1.23 7.50 -2.07
C ALA A 21 2.68 7.49 -2.57
N LYS A 22 3.08 8.57 -3.25
CA LYS A 22 4.46 8.75 -3.70
C LYS A 22 5.47 8.67 -2.55
N THR A 23 5.23 9.43 -1.49
CA THR A 23 6.15 9.49 -0.34
C THR A 23 6.24 8.15 0.40
N LEU A 24 5.12 7.44 0.51
CA LEU A 24 5.07 6.09 1.11
C LEU A 24 5.85 5.08 0.26
N SER A 25 5.73 5.16 -1.07
CA SER A 25 6.52 4.34 -1.99
C SER A 25 8.02 4.60 -1.84
N GLU A 26 8.45 5.86 -1.73
CA GLU A 26 9.86 6.22 -1.53
C GLU A 26 10.40 5.74 -0.18
N LYS A 27 9.53 5.72 0.85
CA LYS A 27 9.85 5.29 2.21
C LYS A 27 9.42 3.86 2.50
N VAL A 28 9.27 3.02 1.48
CA VAL A 28 8.70 1.67 1.62
C VAL A 28 9.35 0.85 2.73
N LYS A 29 10.67 0.95 2.88
CA LYS A 29 11.42 0.24 3.94
C LYS A 29 10.96 0.64 5.35
N ASP A 30 10.70 1.92 5.59
CA ASP A 30 10.17 2.40 6.87
C ASP A 30 8.70 2.00 7.03
N VAL A 31 7.93 1.99 5.93
CA VAL A 31 6.52 1.63 5.92
C VAL A 31 6.35 0.17 6.34
N VAL A 32 7.10 -0.77 5.76
CA VAL A 32 6.97 -2.21 6.06
C VAL A 32 7.39 -2.62 7.47
N GLU A 33 8.03 -1.73 8.24
CA GLU A 33 8.29 -1.93 9.68
C GLU A 33 7.06 -1.66 10.56
N LEU A 34 5.99 -1.08 10.00
CA LEU A 34 4.76 -0.82 10.73
C LEU A 34 4.05 -2.12 11.13
N PRO A 35 3.21 -2.09 12.17
CA PRO A 35 2.35 -3.22 12.52
C PRO A 35 1.50 -3.69 11.34
N ILE A 36 1.28 -5.00 11.25
CA ILE A 36 0.54 -5.67 10.17
C ILE A 36 -0.83 -5.00 9.91
N ASP A 37 -1.60 -4.70 10.96
CA ASP A 37 -2.90 -4.00 10.84
C ASP A 37 -2.79 -2.63 10.15
N ARG A 38 -1.69 -1.90 10.41
CA ARG A 38 -1.44 -0.59 9.80
C ARG A 38 -1.08 -0.74 8.33
N LEU A 39 -0.27 -1.74 7.98
CA LEU A 39 0.07 -2.05 6.59
C LEU A 39 -1.19 -2.40 5.79
N LYS A 40 -2.04 -3.27 6.34
CA LYS A 40 -3.32 -3.63 5.74
C LYS A 40 -4.18 -2.39 5.49
N LYS A 41 -4.30 -1.51 6.48
CA LYS A 41 -5.07 -0.26 6.35
C LYS A 41 -4.50 0.66 5.26
N ILE A 42 -3.18 0.82 5.18
CA ILE A 42 -2.52 1.65 4.15
C ILE A 42 -2.84 1.10 2.75
N LEU A 43 -2.67 -0.22 2.55
CA LEU A 43 -2.97 -0.87 1.29
C LEU A 43 -4.45 -0.76 0.90
N GLN A 44 -5.36 -0.84 1.86
CA GLN A 44 -6.81 -0.61 1.64
C GLN A 44 -7.10 0.83 1.20
N MET A 45 -6.56 1.82 1.93
CA MET A 45 -6.77 3.22 1.59
C MET A 45 -6.19 3.59 0.22
N LEU A 46 -5.04 3.02 -0.16
CA LEU A 46 -4.46 3.20 -1.49
C LEU A 46 -5.34 2.56 -2.56
N ASN A 47 -5.83 1.34 -2.35
CA ASN A 47 -6.71 0.68 -3.31
C ASN A 47 -8.04 1.45 -3.50
N GLU A 48 -8.66 1.91 -2.41
CA GLU A 48 -9.87 2.75 -2.46
C GLU A 48 -9.62 4.12 -3.10
N ALA A 49 -8.38 4.60 -3.12
CA ALA A 49 -8.05 5.88 -3.73
C ALA A 49 -8.07 5.85 -5.25
N LEU A 50 -7.91 4.68 -5.88
CA LEU A 50 -7.98 4.51 -7.34
C LEU A 50 -9.36 4.89 -7.89
N ASP A 51 -10.41 4.82 -7.06
CA ASP A 51 -11.77 5.21 -7.45
C ASP A 51 -12.07 6.70 -7.18
N LYS A 52 -11.12 7.47 -6.65
CA LYS A 52 -11.36 8.86 -6.22
C LYS A 52 -11.02 9.89 -7.30
N PRO A 53 -11.84 10.95 -7.44
CA PRO A 53 -11.54 12.03 -8.39
C PRO A 53 -10.30 12.82 -7.93
N ASN A 54 -9.51 13.29 -8.91
CA ASN A 54 -8.28 14.07 -8.71
C ASN A 54 -7.16 13.32 -7.95
N VAL A 55 -7.13 11.99 -8.07
CA VAL A 55 -6.00 11.15 -7.68
C VAL A 55 -5.22 10.78 -8.94
N ASP A 56 -3.89 10.73 -8.85
CA ASP A 56 -3.07 10.11 -9.90
C ASP A 56 -2.98 8.61 -9.65
N ASP A 57 -3.75 7.84 -10.41
CA ASP A 57 -3.77 6.37 -10.32
C ASP A 57 -2.40 5.75 -10.53
N GLY A 58 -1.52 6.38 -11.32
CA GLY A 58 -0.17 5.87 -11.57
C GLY A 58 0.69 5.85 -10.30
N GLU A 59 0.67 6.94 -9.53
CA GLU A 59 1.41 7.05 -8.27
C GLU A 59 0.84 6.10 -7.20
N VAL A 60 -0.49 5.94 -7.17
CA VAL A 60 -1.16 5.02 -6.24
C VAL A 60 -0.87 3.56 -6.57
N LEU A 61 -0.96 3.17 -7.84
CA LEU A 61 -0.61 1.82 -8.29
C LEU A 61 0.86 1.50 -8.03
N GLN A 62 1.76 2.47 -8.28
CA GLN A 62 3.17 2.31 -7.98
C GLN A 62 3.41 2.10 -6.48
N ALA A 63 2.73 2.86 -5.62
CA ALA A 63 2.82 2.69 -4.18
C ALA A 63 2.32 1.32 -3.72
N LEU A 64 1.16 0.87 -4.23
CA LEU A 64 0.62 -0.47 -3.97
C LEU A 64 1.63 -1.56 -4.35
N HIS A 65 2.14 -1.54 -5.59
CA HIS A 65 3.12 -2.52 -6.05
C HIS A 65 4.41 -2.50 -5.21
N THR A 66 4.93 -1.32 -4.92
CA THR A 66 6.20 -1.18 -4.20
C THR A 66 6.07 -1.70 -2.77
N ILE A 67 5.01 -1.32 -2.06
CA ILE A 67 4.75 -1.78 -0.69
C ILE A 67 4.49 -3.29 -0.66
N THR A 68 3.64 -3.81 -1.55
CA THR A 68 3.37 -5.24 -1.64
C THR A 68 4.63 -6.06 -1.89
N ASN A 69 5.49 -5.63 -2.83
CA ASN A 69 6.74 -6.35 -3.11
C ASN A 69 7.72 -6.33 -1.94
N GLU A 70 7.91 -5.18 -1.29
CA GLU A 70 8.82 -5.10 -0.13
C GLU A 70 8.31 -5.96 1.03
N MET A 71 6.99 -6.03 1.21
CA MET A 71 6.37 -6.91 2.19
C MET A 71 6.57 -8.40 1.88
N ILE A 72 6.40 -8.81 0.62
CA ILE A 72 6.67 -10.19 0.19
C ILE A 72 8.10 -10.59 0.56
N LEU A 73 9.06 -9.71 0.32
CA LEU A 73 10.47 -9.93 0.66
C LEU A 73 10.69 -9.97 2.18
N LYS A 74 10.12 -9.02 2.94
CA LYS A 74 10.32 -8.92 4.39
C LYS A 74 9.73 -10.10 5.16
N PHE A 75 8.54 -10.55 4.76
CA PHE A 75 7.81 -11.61 5.46
C PHE A 75 8.06 -13.00 4.87
N ASP A 76 8.98 -13.11 3.90
CA ASP A 76 9.33 -14.35 3.19
C ASP A 76 8.07 -15.07 2.67
N ILE A 77 7.20 -14.28 2.01
CA ILE A 77 5.92 -14.77 1.52
C ILE A 77 6.18 -15.61 0.27
N VAL A 78 5.91 -16.90 0.37
CA VAL A 78 5.98 -17.82 -0.77
C VAL A 78 4.79 -17.56 -1.70
N VAL A 79 5.05 -16.83 -2.78
CA VAL A 79 4.06 -16.59 -3.84
C VAL A 79 3.99 -17.83 -4.74
N PRO A 80 2.80 -18.43 -4.96
CA PRO A 80 2.64 -19.54 -5.88
C PRO A 80 2.97 -19.11 -7.32
N GLU A 81 3.89 -19.80 -8.00
CA GLU A 81 4.37 -19.44 -9.36
C GLU A 81 3.27 -19.39 -10.42
N GLU A 82 2.14 -20.06 -10.19
CA GLU A 82 1.00 -20.11 -11.14
C GLU A 82 0.01 -18.95 -10.98
N GLN A 83 0.18 -18.07 -9.97
CA GLN A 83 -0.74 -16.95 -9.73
C GLN A 83 -0.06 -15.61 -9.98
N ALA A 84 -0.65 -14.79 -10.86
CA ALA A 84 -0.42 -13.35 -10.80
C ALA A 84 -0.86 -12.88 -9.41
N ILE A 85 0.03 -12.22 -8.65
CA ILE A 85 -0.30 -11.66 -7.33
C ILE A 85 -1.41 -10.65 -7.55
N SER A 86 -2.65 -11.04 -7.25
CA SER A 86 -3.74 -10.09 -7.15
C SER A 86 -3.68 -9.42 -5.80
N TYR A 87 -4.13 -8.17 -5.75
CA TYR A 87 -4.33 -7.45 -4.49
C TYR A 87 -5.22 -8.25 -3.52
N GLU A 88 -6.26 -8.90 -4.03
CA GLU A 88 -7.20 -9.72 -3.26
C GLU A 88 -6.52 -10.93 -2.59
N TRP A 89 -5.62 -11.61 -3.31
CA TRP A 89 -4.83 -12.70 -2.73
C TRP A 89 -3.93 -12.19 -1.61
N PHE A 90 -3.26 -11.06 -1.84
CA PHE A 90 -2.32 -10.48 -0.89
C PHE A 90 -3.01 -10.04 0.41
N ILE A 91 -4.20 -9.43 0.31
CA ILE A 91 -5.02 -9.10 1.47
C ILE A 91 -5.56 -10.35 2.17
N GLY A 92 -5.89 -11.42 1.44
CA GLY A 92 -6.28 -12.70 2.03
C GLY A 92 -5.16 -13.31 2.89
N TRP A 93 -3.91 -13.28 2.41
CA TRP A 93 -2.75 -13.74 3.19
C TRP A 93 -2.59 -12.98 4.51
N PHE A 94 -2.89 -11.68 4.53
CA PHE A 94 -2.86 -10.87 5.74
C PHE A 94 -3.86 -11.32 6.80
N ASP A 95 -5.05 -11.77 6.39
CA ASP A 95 -6.12 -12.22 7.31
C ASP A 95 -5.80 -13.56 7.98
N ASP A 96 -4.92 -14.36 7.38
CA ASP A 96 -4.49 -15.65 7.91
C ASP A 96 -3.29 -15.55 8.90
N LYS A 97 -2.76 -14.34 9.15
CA LYS A 97 -1.60 -14.08 10.03
C LYS A 97 -2.01 -13.45 11.36
#